data_AF-A0A8J7MCG0-F1
#
_entry.id   AF-A0A8J7MCG0-F1
#
_cell.length_a   1.000
_cell.length_b   1.000
_cell.length_c   1.000
_cell.angle_alpha   90.00
_cell.angle_beta   90.00
_cell.angle_gamma   90.00
#
_symmetry.space_group_name_H-M   'P 1'
#
loop_
_entity.id
_entity.type
_entity.pdbx_description
1 polymer ?
#
loop_
_entity_poly.entity_id
_entity_poly.type
_entity_poly.pdbx_seq_one_letter_code
_entity_poly.pdbx_strand_id
1 'polypeptide(L)'
;MNQNTWNRLTPEQRTAVQAMSSRFIKAVQSSNARDGWDFGEKYSVQEVGGQFVITDGTTPLPGIAHSDRQVMEALYGDAIGNYGR
;
A
#
# COMPACT_ATOMS: atom_id res chain seq x y z
N MET A 1 0.48 -11.22 0.43
CA MET A 1 -0.64 -10.62 -0.33
C MET A 1 -1.85 -11.53 -0.29
N ASN A 2 -3.05 -10.99 -0.03
CA ASN A 2 -4.29 -11.77 -0.12
C ASN A 2 -4.55 -12.17 -1.60
N GLN A 3 -4.69 -13.46 -1.89
CA GLN A 3 -4.92 -13.98 -3.25
C GLN A 3 -6.17 -13.37 -3.91
N ASN A 4 -7.20 -13.03 -3.13
CA ASN A 4 -8.43 -12.43 -3.63
C ASN A 4 -8.24 -11.00 -4.16
N THR A 5 -7.34 -10.22 -3.56
CA THR A 5 -7.06 -8.84 -4.00
C THR A 5 -6.20 -8.85 -5.26
N TRP A 6 -5.20 -9.72 -5.33
CA TRP A 6 -4.34 -9.87 -6.51
C TRP A 6 -5.08 -10.36 -7.76
N ASN A 7 -5.99 -11.33 -7.58
CA ASN A 7 -6.76 -11.91 -8.69
C ASN A 7 -7.74 -10.91 -9.33
N ARG A 8 -8.16 -9.87 -8.58
CA ARG A 8 -9.03 -8.81 -9.08
C ARG A 8 -8.29 -7.72 -9.87
N LEU A 9 -6.97 -7.66 -9.77
CA LEU A 9 -6.16 -6.71 -10.51
C LEU A 9 -6.04 -7.11 -11.99
N THR A 10 -6.14 -6.13 -12.88
CA THR A 10 -5.77 -6.25 -14.29
C THR A 10 -4.26 -6.48 -14.44
N PRO A 11 -3.79 -6.98 -15.60
CA PRO A 11 -2.36 -7.11 -15.85
C PRO A 11 -1.58 -5.81 -15.64
N GLU A 12 -2.12 -4.68 -16.11
CA GLU A 12 -1.52 -3.35 -15.95
C GLU A 12 -1.39 -2.95 -14.48
N GLN A 13 -2.44 -3.18 -13.68
CA GLN A 13 -2.43 -2.91 -12.25
C GLN A 13 -1.41 -3.79 -11.52
N ARG A 14 -1.28 -5.07 -11.90
CA ARG A 14 -0.26 -5.97 -11.32
C ARG A 14 1.16 -5.48 -11.64
N THR A 15 1.40 -5.03 -12.86
CA THR A 15 2.68 -4.42 -13.23
C THR A 15 2.96 -3.16 -12.42
N ALA A 16 1.97 -2.29 -12.20
CA ALA A 16 2.12 -1.11 -11.36
C ALA A 16 2.46 -1.48 -9.90
N VAL A 17 1.74 -2.45 -9.30
CA VAL A 17 2.03 -2.96 -7.96
C VAL A 17 3.45 -3.51 -7.89
N GLN A 18 3.88 -4.31 -8.87
CA GLN A 18 5.24 -4.86 -8.90
C GLN A 18 6.30 -3.76 -9.00
N ALA A 19 6.10 -2.76 -9.88
CA ALA A 19 7.01 -1.65 -10.04
C ALA A 19 7.16 -0.80 -8.76
N MET A 20 6.09 -0.67 -7.97
CA MET A 20 6.07 0.08 -6.72
C MET A 20 6.55 -0.72 -5.51
N SER A 21 6.44 -2.06 -5.55
CA SER A 21 6.66 -2.97 -4.41
C SER A 21 7.95 -2.71 -3.65
N SER A 22 9.10 -2.56 -4.34
CA SER A 22 10.40 -2.35 -3.68
C SER A 22 10.46 -1.03 -2.90
N ARG A 23 9.89 0.06 -3.46
CA ARG A 23 9.82 1.36 -2.78
C ARG A 23 8.82 1.32 -1.63
N PHE A 24 7.70 0.64 -1.84
CA PHE A 24 6.67 0.47 -0.84
C PHE A 24 7.20 -0.29 0.39
N ILE A 25 7.90 -1.40 0.20
CA ILE A 25 8.51 -2.15 1.30
C ILE A 25 9.44 -1.26 2.13
N LYS A 26 10.29 -0.44 1.49
CA LYS A 26 11.16 0.51 2.18
C LYS A 26 10.36 1.57 2.95
N ALA A 27 9.28 2.09 2.37
CA ALA A 27 8.41 3.06 3.03
C ALA A 27 7.71 2.46 4.26
N VAL A 28 7.22 1.22 4.16
CA VAL A 28 6.61 0.49 5.28
C VAL A 28 7.65 0.20 6.37
N GLN A 29 8.85 -0.24 6.01
CA GLN A 29 9.95 -0.49 6.97
C GLN A 29 10.44 0.79 7.67
N SER A 30 10.33 1.94 6.99
CA SER A 30 10.69 3.25 7.56
C SER A 30 9.50 3.92 8.28
N SER A 31 8.33 3.28 8.28
CA SER A 31 7.15 3.78 8.96
C SER A 31 7.20 3.47 10.46
N ASN A 32 6.34 4.12 11.23
CA ASN A 32 6.18 3.84 12.67
C ASN A 32 5.35 2.58 12.97
N ALA A 33 5.07 1.74 11.95
CA ALA A 33 4.35 0.48 12.14
C ALA A 33 5.30 -0.65 12.51
N ARG A 34 4.91 -1.46 13.50
CA ARG A 34 5.69 -2.60 13.99
C ARG A 34 5.47 -3.87 13.17
N ASP A 35 4.23 -4.10 12.75
CA ASP A 35 3.80 -5.27 11.99
C ASP A 35 2.58 -4.91 11.13
N GLY A 36 2.05 -5.89 10.38
CA GLY A 36 0.90 -5.72 9.51
C GLY A 36 -0.41 -5.35 10.24
N TRP A 37 -0.58 -5.75 11.51
CA TRP A 37 -1.75 -5.36 12.30
C TRP A 37 -1.67 -3.89 12.69
N ASP A 38 -0.56 -3.48 13.30
CA ASP A 38 -0.29 -2.09 13.67
C ASP A 38 -0.32 -1.16 12.44
N PHE A 39 0.14 -1.65 11.28
CA PHE A 39 0.03 -0.93 10.02
C PHE A 39 -1.43 -0.71 9.60
N GLY A 40 -2.29 -1.73 9.74
CA GLY A 40 -3.71 -1.65 9.40
C GLY A 40 -4.55 -0.79 10.35
N GLU A 41 -4.10 -0.60 11.59
CA GLU A 41 -4.72 0.34 12.54
C GLU A 41 -4.29 1.79 12.30
N LYS A 42 -3.03 2.00 11.92
CA LYS A 42 -2.45 3.34 11.75
C LYS A 42 -2.68 3.95 10.39
N TYR A 43 -2.62 3.16 9.32
CA TYR A 43 -2.63 3.66 7.95
C TYR A 43 -3.94 3.34 7.25
N SER A 44 -4.29 4.16 6.26
CA SER A 44 -5.43 3.93 5.37
C SER A 44 -5.13 4.44 3.96
N VAL A 45 -5.84 3.91 2.97
CA VAL A 45 -5.78 4.44 1.60
C VAL A 45 -6.73 5.62 1.48
N GLN A 46 -6.21 6.79 1.11
CA GLN A 46 -6.99 8.02 0.96
C GLN A 46 -6.66 8.73 -0.36
N GLU A 47 -7.63 9.48 -0.89
CA GLU A 47 -7.44 10.31 -2.08
C GLU A 47 -6.95 11.71 -1.67
N VAL A 48 -5.82 12.14 -2.24
CA VAL A 48 -5.20 13.45 -2.01
C VAL A 48 -4.76 14.01 -3.36
N GLY A 49 -5.34 15.13 -3.78
CA GLY A 49 -4.94 15.81 -5.02
C GLY A 49 -5.13 14.98 -6.30
N GLY A 50 -6.14 14.12 -6.35
CA GLY A 50 -6.43 13.25 -7.50
C GLY A 50 -5.56 11.99 -7.59
N GLN A 51 -4.80 11.69 -6.53
CA GLN A 51 -4.04 10.45 -6.38
C GLN A 51 -4.41 9.74 -5.08
N PHE A 52 -4.32 8.43 -5.08
CA PHE A 52 -4.47 7.61 -3.89
C PHE A 52 -3.11 7.43 -3.22
N VAL A 53 -3.08 7.64 -1.91
CA VAL A 53 -1.90 7.51 -1.05
C VAL A 53 -2.23 6.62 0.14
N ILE A 54 -1.20 6.04 0.76
CA ILE A 54 -1.32 5.38 2.07
C ILE A 54 -0.85 6.37 3.12
N THR A 55 -1.72 6.73 4.07
CA THR A 55 -1.46 7.78 5.06
C THR A 55 -1.99 7.41 6.43
N ASP A 56 -1.36 7.94 7.48
CA ASP A 56 -1.83 7.89 8.86
C ASP A 56 -2.87 8.98 9.22
N GLY A 57 -3.38 9.68 8.20
CA GLY A 57 -4.28 10.83 8.35
C GLY A 57 -3.57 12.16 8.50
N THR A 58 -2.24 12.16 8.66
CA THR A 58 -1.42 13.38 8.70
C THR A 58 -0.40 13.42 7.58
N THR A 59 0.34 12.33 7.39
CA THR A 59 1.48 12.26 6.48
C THR A 59 1.32 11.06 5.55
N PRO A 60 1.36 11.26 4.22
CA PRO A 60 1.43 10.15 3.28
C PRO A 60 2.77 9.41 3.36
N LEU A 61 2.77 8.11 3.08
CA LEU A 61 4.00 7.37 2.89
C LEU A 61 4.81 7.99 1.73
N PRO A 62 6.08 8.34 1.96
CA PRO A 62 6.85 9.12 1.01
C PRO A 62 7.08 8.36 -0.29
N GLY A 63 6.75 9.00 -1.42
CA GLY A 63 6.96 8.43 -2.75
C GLY A 63 6.00 7.29 -3.12
N ILE A 64 4.95 7.05 -2.33
CA ILE A 64 3.92 6.04 -2.60
C ILE A 64 2.60 6.74 -2.89
N ALA A 65 2.35 7.02 -4.17
CA ALA A 65 1.11 7.57 -4.67
C ALA A 65 0.80 6.97 -6.05
N HIS A 66 -0.49 6.76 -6.35
CA HIS A 66 -0.92 6.27 -7.65
C HIS A 66 -2.33 6.77 -7.99
N SER A 67 -2.64 7.00 -9.27
CA SER A 67 -3.98 7.46 -9.68
C SER A 67 -5.06 6.38 -9.55
N ASP A 68 -4.66 5.11 -9.57
CA ASP A 68 -5.56 3.97 -9.40
C ASP A 68 -5.63 3.50 -7.94
N ARG A 69 -6.83 3.57 -7.36
CA ARG A 69 -7.13 3.11 -6.00
C ARG A 69 -6.84 1.63 -5.79
N GLN A 70 -7.12 0.77 -6.77
CA GLN A 70 -6.96 -0.69 -6.64
C GLN A 70 -5.49 -1.08 -6.47
N VAL A 71 -4.58 -0.36 -7.14
CA VAL A 71 -3.12 -0.54 -6.97
C VAL A 71 -2.71 -0.25 -5.53
N MET A 72 -3.24 0.84 -4.96
CA MET A 72 -2.93 1.25 -3.59
C MET A 72 -3.55 0.31 -2.54
N GLU A 73 -4.79 -0.12 -2.73
CA GLU A 73 -5.45 -1.11 -1.87
C GLU A 73 -4.73 -2.47 -1.90
N ALA A 74 -4.19 -2.87 -3.06
CA ALA A 74 -3.40 -4.08 -3.17
C ALA A 74 -2.07 -4.00 -2.41
N LEU A 75 -1.33 -2.89 -2.54
CA LEU A 75 -0.12 -2.65 -1.75
C LEU A 75 -0.42 -2.62 -0.26
N TYR A 76 -1.46 -1.89 0.14
CA TYR A 76 -1.92 -1.80 1.53
C TYR A 76 -2.27 -3.17 2.11
N GLY A 77 -3.06 -3.97 1.39
CA GLY A 77 -3.42 -5.32 1.80
C GLY A 77 -2.23 -6.27 1.85
N ASP A 78 -1.21 -6.06 1.01
CA ASP A 78 0.04 -6.81 1.08
C ASP A 78 0.85 -6.51 2.35
N ALA A 79 0.95 -5.24 2.73
CA ALA A 79 1.59 -4.85 3.99
C ALA A 79 0.88 -5.44 5.20
N ILE A 80 -0.45 -5.33 5.30
CA ILE A 80 -1.20 -5.93 6.42
C ILE A 80 -0.99 -7.45 6.50
N GLY A 81 -0.95 -8.12 5.34
CA GLY A 81 -0.86 -9.57 5.29
C GLY A 81 0.53 -10.14 5.61
N ASN A 82 1.59 -9.41 5.25
CA ASN A 82 2.96 -9.94 5.23
C ASN A 82 3.98 -9.16 6.07
N TYR A 83 3.70 -7.91 6.46
CA TYR A 83 4.68 -7.10 7.17
C TYR A 83 4.86 -7.60 8.61
N GLY A 84 6.12 -7.76 9.05
CA GLY A 84 6.45 -8.25 10.40
C GLY A 84 6.18 -9.74 10.63
N ARG A 85 5.94 -10.52 9.57
CA ARG A 85 5.81 -11.99 9.61
C ARG A 85 7.06 -12.72 9.15
#